data_AF-A0A923HPP4-F1
#
_entry.id   AF-A0A923HPP4-F1
#
_cell.length_a   1.000
_cell.length_b   1.000
_cell.length_c   1.000
_cell.angle_alpha   90.00
_cell.angle_beta   90.00
_cell.angle_gamma   90.00
#
_symmetry.space_group_name_H-M   'P 1'
#
loop_
_entity.id
_entity.type
_entity.pdbx_description
1 polymer ?
#
loop_
_entity_poly.entity_id
_entity_poly.type
_entity_poly.pdbx_seq_one_letter_code
_entity_poly.pdbx_strand_id
1 'polypeptide(L)'
;MSEAKGKKFLDSYGGQTVDQLIAMESDYRIDSLVLAFEGALLQKQEKKKLSRIELDILAVEAMEREVNNGGYHQFFLNSSKKFAAILPSSLERIGCPAAAKITSDALAYLKISGDVTVAKIDAALDRLGDKAITDLGKMDNRYFQNKEAIADKLFTYIKANKGEIVLK
;
A
#
# COMPACT_ATOMS: atom_id res chain seq x y z
N MET A 1 5.40 38.70 -8.65
CA MET A 1 4.67 37.68 -7.88
C MET A 1 5.28 36.34 -8.25
N SER A 2 5.95 35.65 -7.32
CA SER A 2 6.51 34.33 -7.59
C SER A 2 5.37 33.32 -7.58
N GLU A 3 5.08 32.68 -8.71
CA GLU A 3 4.28 31.46 -8.73
C GLU A 3 4.92 30.46 -7.77
N ALA A 4 4.15 29.92 -6.83
CA ALA A 4 4.61 28.78 -6.05
C ALA A 4 4.79 27.62 -7.03
N LYS A 5 6.04 27.31 -7.40
CA LYS A 5 6.35 26.09 -8.16
C LYS A 5 5.82 24.91 -7.36
N GLY A 6 4.85 24.19 -7.92
CA GLY A 6 4.35 22.96 -7.32
C GLY A 6 5.48 21.96 -7.07
N LYS A 7 5.30 21.11 -6.05
CA LYS A 7 6.25 20.03 -5.75
C LYS A 7 6.48 19.13 -6.98
N LYS A 8 7.72 18.73 -7.20
CA LYS A 8 8.15 17.83 -8.30
C LYS A 8 7.62 16.42 -8.08
N PHE A 9 7.48 15.66 -9.16
CA PHE A 9 7.27 14.23 -9.10
C PHE A 9 8.62 13.51 -9.26
N LEU A 10 8.89 12.49 -8.46
CA LEU A 10 10.06 11.63 -8.61
C LEU A 10 9.69 10.44 -9.49
N ASP A 11 10.23 10.39 -10.73
CA ASP A 11 9.82 9.40 -11.72
C ASP A 11 10.11 7.95 -11.31
N SER A 12 11.25 7.71 -10.64
CA SER A 12 11.63 6.38 -10.18
C SER A 12 12.68 6.42 -9.08
N TYR A 13 12.80 5.32 -8.34
CA TYR A 13 13.94 5.08 -7.46
C TYR A 13 15.24 4.95 -8.27
N GLY A 14 16.23 5.79 -7.94
CA GLY A 14 17.53 5.88 -8.60
C GLY A 14 18.69 5.39 -7.74
N GLY A 15 18.42 4.62 -6.68
CA GLY A 15 19.47 4.13 -5.76
C GLY A 15 19.76 5.07 -4.58
N GLN A 16 18.86 5.99 -4.26
CA GLN A 16 18.96 6.87 -3.10
C GLN A 16 19.00 6.07 -1.78
N THR A 17 19.58 6.64 -0.72
CA THR A 17 19.42 6.13 0.64
C THR A 17 18.07 6.58 1.23
N VAL A 18 17.69 5.98 2.37
CA VAL A 18 16.49 6.40 3.12
C VAL A 18 16.56 7.89 3.47
N ASP A 19 17.71 8.36 4.01
CA ASP A 19 17.89 9.77 4.36
C ASP A 19 17.83 10.69 3.14
N GLN A 20 18.36 10.25 1.98
CA GLN A 20 18.27 11.03 0.73
C GLN A 20 16.82 11.16 0.26
N LEU A 21 16.02 10.08 0.26
CA LEU A 21 14.60 10.15 -0.10
C LEU A 21 13.80 11.01 0.90
N ILE A 22 14.09 10.91 2.19
CA ILE A 22 13.44 11.75 3.21
C ILE A 22 13.78 13.24 2.99
N ALA A 23 15.04 13.56 2.70
CA ALA A 23 15.48 14.94 2.48
C ALA A 23 14.81 15.60 1.25
N MET A 24 14.25 14.81 0.34
CA MET A 24 13.54 15.30 -0.85
C MET A 24 12.10 15.80 -0.55
N GLU A 25 11.59 15.64 0.67
CA GLU A 25 10.21 16.00 1.06
C GLU A 25 9.82 17.46 0.75
N SER A 26 10.76 18.42 0.84
CA SER A 26 10.48 19.83 0.56
C SER A 26 10.16 20.08 -0.91
N ASP A 27 10.84 19.35 -1.79
CA ASP A 27 10.88 19.62 -3.22
C ASP A 27 9.99 18.67 -4.02
N TYR A 28 9.68 17.49 -3.46
CA TYR A 28 8.98 16.41 -4.14
C TYR A 28 7.66 16.07 -3.45
N ARG A 29 6.70 15.62 -4.25
CA ARG A 29 5.40 15.15 -3.76
C ARG A 29 5.60 13.86 -2.97
N ILE A 30 4.91 13.75 -1.84
CA ILE A 30 5.05 12.62 -0.92
C ILE A 30 4.64 11.30 -1.59
N ASP A 31 3.57 11.30 -2.38
CA ASP A 31 3.14 10.14 -3.16
C ASP A 31 4.26 9.59 -4.07
N SER A 32 5.01 10.46 -4.74
CA SER A 32 6.16 10.02 -5.55
C SER A 32 7.35 9.51 -4.72
N LEU A 33 7.51 10.00 -3.49
CA LEU A 33 8.56 9.52 -2.59
C LEU A 33 8.24 8.14 -2.04
N VAL A 34 6.99 7.89 -1.62
CA VAL A 34 6.57 6.55 -1.15
C VAL A 34 6.63 5.51 -2.28
N LEU A 35 6.31 5.90 -3.52
CA LEU A 35 6.53 5.06 -4.71
C LEU A 35 8.01 4.72 -4.92
N ALA A 36 8.93 5.65 -4.66
CA ALA A 36 10.36 5.37 -4.73
C ALA A 36 10.81 4.38 -3.63
N PHE A 37 10.24 4.47 -2.42
CA PHE A 37 10.45 3.44 -1.40
C PHE A 37 9.93 2.08 -1.85
N GLU A 38 8.74 2.02 -2.45
CA GLU A 38 8.20 0.77 -3.00
C GLU A 38 9.15 0.16 -4.03
N GLY A 39 9.58 0.95 -5.03
CA GLY A 39 10.51 0.50 -6.07
C GLY A 39 11.82 -0.04 -5.50
N ALA A 40 12.39 0.63 -4.48
CA ALA A 40 13.59 0.18 -3.80
C ALA A 40 13.39 -1.16 -3.07
N LEU A 41 12.27 -1.30 -2.36
CA LEU A 41 11.96 -2.50 -1.57
C LEU A 41 11.59 -3.70 -2.44
N LEU A 42 10.96 -3.48 -3.60
CA LEU A 42 10.74 -4.53 -4.59
C LEU A 42 12.07 -5.06 -5.13
N GLN A 43 13.01 -4.18 -5.51
CA GLN A 43 14.36 -4.59 -5.93
C GLN A 43 15.11 -5.36 -4.83
N LYS A 44 14.97 -4.93 -3.58
CA LYS A 44 15.56 -5.65 -2.43
C LYS A 44 14.94 -7.03 -2.25
N GLN A 45 13.62 -7.15 -2.35
CA GLN A 45 12.88 -8.39 -2.10
C GLN A 45 13.34 -9.54 -3.00
N GLU A 46 13.82 -9.24 -4.21
CA GLU A 46 14.40 -10.23 -5.14
C GLU A 46 15.65 -10.92 -4.58
N LYS A 47 16.35 -10.29 -3.63
CA LYS A 47 17.68 -10.73 -3.16
C LYS A 47 17.74 -10.96 -1.66
N LYS A 48 16.88 -10.29 -0.89
CA LYS A 48 16.92 -10.25 0.58
C LYS A 48 15.51 -10.28 1.16
N LYS A 49 15.39 -10.84 2.35
CA LYS A 49 14.16 -10.78 3.14
C LYS A 49 13.91 -9.33 3.60
N LEU A 50 12.64 -8.93 3.58
CA LEU A 50 12.20 -7.63 4.08
C LEU A 50 11.89 -7.68 5.57
N SER A 51 12.13 -6.56 6.26
CA SER A 51 11.69 -6.34 7.63
C SER A 51 10.17 -6.13 7.70
N ARG A 52 9.58 -6.13 8.90
CA ARG A 52 8.14 -5.83 9.07
C ARG A 52 7.80 -4.42 8.57
N ILE A 53 8.63 -3.43 8.90
CA ILE A 53 8.43 -2.03 8.48
C ILE A 53 8.42 -1.93 6.95
N GLU A 54 9.33 -2.64 6.31
CA GLU A 54 9.44 -2.69 4.84
C GLU A 54 8.25 -3.40 4.19
N LEU A 55 7.75 -4.47 4.82
CA LEU A 55 6.52 -5.13 4.38
C LEU A 55 5.29 -4.24 4.56
N ASP A 56 5.24 -3.40 5.59
CA ASP A 56 4.15 -2.45 5.79
C ASP A 56 4.11 -1.41 4.67
N ILE A 57 5.28 -0.91 4.26
CA ILE A 57 5.40 0.03 3.13
C ILE A 57 4.89 -0.62 1.85
N LEU A 58 5.38 -1.83 1.52
CA LEU A 58 4.95 -2.52 0.30
C LEU A 58 3.47 -2.89 0.33
N ALA A 59 2.93 -3.30 1.48
CA ALA A 59 1.52 -3.66 1.60
C ALA A 59 0.61 -2.46 1.32
N VAL A 60 0.91 -1.30 1.91
CA VAL A 60 0.11 -0.09 1.75
C VAL A 60 0.22 0.45 0.33
N GLU A 61 1.42 0.56 -0.24
CA GLU A 61 1.60 1.04 -1.62
C GLU A 61 0.97 0.10 -2.65
N ALA A 62 1.05 -1.22 -2.43
CA ALA A 62 0.38 -2.18 -3.30
C ALA A 62 -1.15 -1.99 -3.24
N MET A 63 -1.74 -1.77 -2.07
CA MET A 63 -3.16 -1.45 -1.96
C MET A 63 -3.49 -0.14 -2.68
N GLU A 64 -2.78 0.96 -2.42
CA GLU A 64 -3.01 2.25 -3.08
C GLU A 64 -2.99 2.10 -4.61
N ARG A 65 -2.00 1.40 -5.17
CA ARG A 65 -1.92 1.16 -6.62
C ARG A 65 -3.10 0.36 -7.14
N GLU A 66 -3.41 -0.79 -6.54
CA GLU A 66 -4.43 -1.68 -7.09
C GLU A 66 -5.84 -1.11 -6.91
N VAL A 67 -6.14 -0.53 -5.75
CA VAL A 67 -7.47 -0.01 -5.44
C VAL A 67 -7.78 1.24 -6.27
N ASN A 68 -6.80 2.13 -6.47
CA ASN A 68 -6.99 3.29 -7.36
C ASN A 68 -7.13 2.90 -8.84
N ASN A 69 -6.58 1.76 -9.27
CA ASN A 69 -6.65 1.32 -10.66
C ASN A 69 -7.88 0.45 -10.97
N GLY A 70 -8.32 -0.39 -10.04
CA GLY A 70 -9.43 -1.33 -10.26
C GLY A 70 -10.07 -1.89 -8.99
N GLY A 71 -9.92 -1.19 -7.86
CA GLY A 71 -10.57 -1.54 -6.61
C GLY A 71 -9.96 -2.72 -5.86
N TYR A 72 -10.59 -3.11 -4.76
CA TYR A 72 -10.22 -4.27 -3.96
C TYR A 72 -10.35 -5.58 -4.74
N HIS A 73 -11.23 -5.64 -5.75
CA HIS A 73 -11.27 -6.78 -6.66
C HIS A 73 -9.92 -6.95 -7.37
N GLN A 74 -9.38 -5.87 -7.95
CA GLN A 74 -8.05 -5.91 -8.58
C GLN A 74 -6.95 -6.23 -7.56
N PHE A 75 -7.01 -5.66 -6.34
CA PHE A 75 -6.05 -5.99 -5.28
C PHE A 75 -6.01 -7.49 -4.96
N PHE A 76 -7.17 -8.13 -4.83
CA PHE A 76 -7.26 -9.57 -4.55
C PHE A 76 -7.00 -10.44 -5.78
N LEU A 77 -7.20 -9.93 -6.99
CA LEU A 77 -6.92 -10.66 -8.23
C LEU A 77 -5.43 -10.66 -8.58
N ASN A 78 -4.73 -9.56 -8.34
CA ASN A 78 -3.33 -9.39 -8.71
C ASN A 78 -2.35 -9.94 -7.66
N SER A 79 -1.06 -9.98 -8.00
CA SER A 79 0.00 -10.50 -7.12
C SER A 79 0.11 -9.75 -5.78
N SER A 80 -0.42 -8.53 -5.72
CA SER A 80 -0.58 -7.70 -4.51
C SER A 80 -1.36 -8.42 -3.39
N LYS A 81 -2.21 -9.40 -3.72
CA LYS A 81 -2.94 -10.25 -2.75
C LYS A 81 -2.04 -10.95 -1.72
N LYS A 82 -0.75 -11.11 -2.01
CA LYS A 82 0.25 -11.63 -1.06
C LYS A 82 0.34 -10.83 0.25
N PHE A 83 -0.05 -9.55 0.22
CA PHE A 83 -0.06 -8.66 1.39
C PHE A 83 -1.38 -8.63 2.15
N ALA A 84 -2.42 -9.28 1.64
CA ALA A 84 -3.79 -9.17 2.14
C ALA A 84 -3.91 -9.49 3.64
N ALA A 85 -3.17 -10.49 4.14
CA ALA A 85 -3.21 -10.90 5.55
C ALA A 85 -2.65 -9.84 6.51
N ILE A 86 -1.67 -9.05 6.10
CA ILE A 86 -1.00 -8.06 6.97
C ILE A 86 -1.56 -6.66 6.81
N LEU A 87 -2.18 -6.36 5.65
CA LEU A 87 -2.57 -5.02 5.24
C LEU A 87 -3.44 -4.27 6.27
N PRO A 88 -4.49 -4.86 6.90
CA PRO A 88 -5.24 -4.16 7.94
C PRO A 88 -4.35 -3.68 9.10
N SER A 89 -3.44 -4.54 9.56
CA SER A 89 -2.54 -4.19 10.66
C SER A 89 -1.48 -3.17 10.24
N SER A 90 -1.04 -3.20 8.98
CA SER A 90 -0.14 -2.20 8.42
C SER A 90 -0.81 -0.82 8.36
N LEU A 91 -2.08 -0.76 7.94
CA LEU A 91 -2.88 0.48 7.90
C LEU A 91 -3.10 1.05 9.31
N GLU A 92 -3.37 0.22 10.30
CA GLU A 92 -3.45 0.66 11.71
C GLU A 92 -2.11 1.26 12.18
N ARG A 93 -0.98 0.60 11.87
CA ARG A 93 0.35 1.06 12.29
C ARG A 93 0.75 2.41 11.70
N ILE A 94 0.31 2.73 10.48
CA ILE A 94 0.53 4.05 9.88
C ILE A 94 -0.51 5.09 10.33
N GLY A 95 -1.47 4.70 11.17
CA GLY A 95 -2.51 5.59 11.69
C GLY A 95 -3.64 5.86 10.70
N CYS A 96 -4.00 4.87 9.90
CA CYS A 96 -5.14 4.86 8.97
C CYS A 96 -6.23 3.84 9.38
N PRO A 97 -6.86 3.98 10.58
CA PRO A 97 -7.86 3.02 11.05
C PRO A 97 -9.11 2.93 10.15
N ALA A 98 -9.51 3.99 9.45
CA ALA A 98 -10.68 3.91 8.57
C ALA A 98 -10.37 3.05 7.34
N ALA A 99 -9.21 3.25 6.70
CA ALA A 99 -8.73 2.37 5.63
C ALA A 99 -8.52 0.92 6.11
N ALA A 100 -8.00 0.74 7.34
CA ALA A 100 -7.83 -0.59 7.94
C ALA A 100 -9.17 -1.31 8.09
N LYS A 101 -10.21 -0.61 8.55
CA LYS A 101 -11.57 -1.15 8.68
C LYS A 101 -12.18 -1.50 7.32
N ILE A 102 -12.03 -0.63 6.31
CA ILE A 102 -12.53 -0.90 4.95
C ILE A 102 -11.86 -2.15 4.37
N THR A 103 -10.54 -2.24 4.49
CA THR A 103 -9.76 -3.41 4.04
C THR A 103 -10.19 -4.68 4.77
N SER A 104 -10.41 -4.59 6.09
CA SER A 104 -10.89 -5.73 6.89
C SER A 104 -12.26 -6.21 6.43
N ASP A 105 -13.16 -5.30 6.07
CA ASP A 105 -14.48 -5.66 5.54
C ASP A 105 -14.39 -6.30 4.15
N ALA A 106 -13.47 -5.82 3.30
CA ALA A 106 -13.19 -6.42 1.99
C ALA A 106 -12.64 -7.86 2.13
N LEU A 107 -11.77 -8.10 3.12
CA LEU A 107 -11.28 -9.44 3.46
C LEU A 107 -12.39 -10.35 4.01
N ALA A 108 -13.22 -9.84 4.93
CA ALA A 108 -14.31 -10.59 5.53
C ALA A 108 -15.35 -11.03 4.47
N TYR A 109 -15.55 -10.22 3.43
CA TYR A 109 -16.41 -10.57 2.29
C TYR A 109 -15.97 -11.86 1.57
N LEU A 110 -14.66 -12.15 1.54
CA LEU A 110 -14.13 -13.37 0.93
C LEU A 110 -14.52 -14.64 1.71
N LYS A 111 -14.94 -14.50 2.97
CA LYS A 111 -15.34 -15.60 3.88
C LYS A 111 -14.28 -16.69 4.00
N ILE A 112 -13.01 -16.28 4.05
CA ILE A 112 -11.88 -17.19 4.24
C ILE A 112 -11.85 -17.63 5.71
N SER A 113 -11.77 -18.94 5.95
CA SER A 113 -11.60 -19.52 7.28
C SER A 113 -10.12 -19.72 7.62
N GLY A 114 -9.76 -19.45 8.88
CA GLY A 114 -8.38 -19.53 9.37
C GLY A 114 -7.47 -18.52 8.68
N ASP A 115 -6.22 -18.92 8.43
CA ASP A 115 -5.23 -18.02 7.83
C ASP A 115 -5.62 -17.59 6.41
N VAL A 116 -5.42 -16.30 6.12
CA VAL A 116 -5.58 -15.70 4.79
C VAL A 116 -4.32 -15.99 3.98
N THR A 117 -4.45 -16.77 2.92
CA THR A 117 -3.35 -17.14 2.00
C THR A 117 -3.74 -16.84 0.56
N VAL A 118 -2.74 -16.67 -0.32
CA VAL A 118 -2.93 -16.46 -1.76
C VAL A 118 -3.90 -17.48 -2.36
N ALA A 119 -3.64 -18.78 -2.14
CA ALA A 119 -4.47 -19.86 -2.66
C ALA A 119 -5.93 -19.81 -2.16
N LYS A 120 -6.15 -19.39 -0.91
CA LYS A 120 -7.50 -19.24 -0.36
C LYS A 120 -8.22 -17.99 -0.90
N ILE A 121 -7.48 -16.92 -1.20
CA ILE A 121 -8.03 -15.75 -1.89
C ILE A 121 -8.45 -16.13 -3.29
N ASP A 122 -7.60 -16.85 -4.04
CA ASP A 122 -7.92 -17.34 -5.38
C ASP A 122 -9.19 -18.20 -5.36
N ALA A 123 -9.24 -19.21 -4.49
CA ALA A 123 -10.41 -20.07 -4.34
C ALA A 123 -11.67 -19.30 -3.92
N ALA A 124 -11.52 -18.23 -3.12
CA ALA A 124 -12.65 -17.39 -2.73
C ALA A 124 -13.16 -16.56 -3.91
N LEU A 125 -12.27 -15.97 -4.72
CA LEU A 125 -12.66 -15.24 -5.93
C LEU A 125 -13.32 -16.15 -6.95
N ASP A 126 -12.76 -17.34 -7.21
CA ASP A 126 -13.37 -18.33 -8.10
C ASP A 126 -14.78 -18.73 -7.64
N ARG A 127 -14.96 -18.95 -6.33
CA ARG A 127 -16.27 -19.27 -5.74
C ARG A 127 -17.27 -18.12 -5.87
N LEU A 128 -16.81 -16.88 -5.78
CA LEU A 128 -17.66 -15.68 -5.82
C LEU A 128 -18.00 -15.26 -7.26
N GLY A 129 -17.11 -15.55 -8.23
CA GLY A 129 -17.23 -15.13 -9.62
C GLY A 129 -17.45 -13.63 -9.76
N ASP A 130 -18.23 -13.24 -10.76
CA ASP A 130 -18.51 -11.83 -11.09
C ASP A 130 -19.16 -11.04 -9.95
N LYS A 131 -19.81 -11.73 -8.99
CA LYS A 131 -20.39 -11.08 -7.81
C LYS A 131 -19.31 -10.37 -6.97
N ALA A 132 -18.08 -10.88 -6.98
CA ALA A 132 -16.96 -10.27 -6.27
C ALA A 132 -16.70 -8.84 -6.76
N ILE A 133 -16.78 -8.59 -8.08
CA ILE A 133 -16.57 -7.26 -8.66
C ILE A 133 -17.58 -6.26 -8.08
N THR A 134 -18.87 -6.62 -8.10
CA THR A 134 -19.94 -5.71 -7.68
C THR A 134 -19.94 -5.48 -6.17
N ASP A 135 -19.76 -6.52 -5.37
CA ASP A 135 -19.82 -6.39 -3.91
C ASP A 135 -18.57 -5.77 -3.31
N LEU A 136 -17.37 -6.05 -3.85
CA LEU A 136 -16.15 -5.36 -3.45
C LEU A 136 -16.17 -3.89 -3.88
N GLY A 137 -16.88 -3.55 -4.97
CA GLY A 137 -17.16 -2.17 -5.38
C GLY A 137 -17.80 -1.29 -4.28
N LYS A 138 -18.50 -1.89 -3.32
CA LYS A 138 -19.01 -1.16 -2.13
C LYS A 138 -17.88 -0.69 -1.22
N MET A 139 -16.80 -1.46 -1.12
CA MET A 139 -15.62 -1.12 -0.32
C MET A 139 -14.77 -0.09 -1.03
N ASP A 140 -14.67 -0.19 -2.37
CA ASP A 140 -14.01 0.82 -3.21
C ASP A 140 -14.65 2.20 -3.02
N ASN A 141 -15.98 2.29 -3.05
CA ASN A 141 -16.70 3.53 -2.78
C ASN A 141 -16.36 4.12 -1.40
N ARG A 142 -16.30 3.28 -0.37
CA ARG A 142 -15.92 3.71 0.99
C ARG A 142 -14.47 4.17 1.04
N TYR A 143 -13.58 3.49 0.33
CA TYR A 143 -12.17 3.84 0.22
C TYR A 143 -12.00 5.20 -0.46
N PHE A 144 -12.67 5.45 -1.60
CA PHE A 144 -12.60 6.75 -2.28
C PHE A 144 -13.24 7.91 -1.49
N GLN A 145 -14.17 7.60 -0.58
CA GLN A 145 -14.74 8.59 0.34
C GLN A 145 -13.85 8.84 1.57
N ASN A 146 -12.89 7.95 1.85
CA ASN A 146 -11.96 8.10 2.97
C ASN A 146 -11.15 9.39 2.84
N LYS A 147 -10.91 10.05 3.97
CA LYS A 147 -10.20 11.33 4.05
C LYS A 147 -8.83 11.22 4.71
N GLU A 148 -8.44 10.01 5.11
CA GLU A 148 -7.09 9.77 5.63
C GLU A 148 -6.07 10.00 4.51
N ALA A 149 -5.09 10.87 4.78
CA ALA A 149 -3.97 11.12 3.88
C ALA A 149 -2.97 9.94 3.97
N ILE A 150 -3.28 8.83 3.31
CA ILE A 150 -2.55 7.56 3.44
C ILE A 150 -1.07 7.73 3.06
N ALA A 151 -0.76 8.39 1.95
CA ALA A 151 0.63 8.65 1.54
C ALA A 151 1.41 9.48 2.57
N ASP A 152 0.84 10.57 3.08
CA ASP A 152 1.46 11.42 4.12
C ASP A 152 1.69 10.67 5.44
N LYS A 153 0.72 9.84 5.82
CA LYS A 153 0.80 8.99 7.02
C LYS A 153 1.85 7.90 6.87
N LEU A 154 1.90 7.23 5.71
CA LEU A 154 2.93 6.25 5.38
C LEU A 154 4.32 6.89 5.38
N PHE A 155 4.47 8.09 4.80
CA PHE A 155 5.75 8.79 4.78
C PHE A 155 6.19 9.24 6.19
N THR A 156 5.25 9.66 7.02
CA THR A 156 5.51 9.95 8.44
C THR A 156 5.99 8.69 9.18
N TYR A 157 5.34 7.56 8.92
CA TYR A 157 5.75 6.26 9.47
C TYR A 157 7.16 5.84 9.00
N ILE A 158 7.48 6.04 7.72
CA ILE A 158 8.83 5.80 7.18
C ILE A 158 9.86 6.66 7.92
N LYS A 159 9.61 7.96 8.09
CA LYS A 159 10.51 8.87 8.81
C LYS A 159 10.76 8.41 10.24
N ALA A 160 9.71 8.00 10.94
CA ALA A 160 9.79 7.54 12.33
C ALA A 160 10.60 6.24 12.48
N ASN A 161 10.61 5.37 11.46
CA ASN A 161 11.25 4.06 11.50
C ASN A 161 12.50 3.96 10.60
N LYS A 162 13.07 5.09 10.18
CA LYS A 162 14.14 5.12 9.16
C LYS A 162 15.36 4.24 9.48
N GLY A 163 15.66 4.03 10.77
CA GLY A 163 16.76 3.17 11.23
C GLY A 163 16.53 1.67 11.03
N GLU A 164 15.28 1.26 10.77
CA GLU A 164 14.90 -0.14 10.52
C GLU A 164 14.70 -0.45 9.03
N ILE A 165 14.89 0.56 8.16
CA ILE A 165 14.68 0.47 6.71
C ILE A 165 16.05 0.42 6.03
N VAL A 166 16.26 -0.61 5.22
CA VAL A 166 17.50 -0.79 4.46
C VAL A 166 17.13 -1.01 3.00
N LEU A 167 17.44 -0.07 2.12
CA LEU A 167 17.08 -0.14 0.70
C LEU A 167 18.09 -0.94 -0.17
N LYS A 168 19.22 -1.38 0.40
CA LYS A 168 20.31 -2.07 -0.32
C LYS A 168 20.86 -3.27 0.44
#